data_AF-A0A442GZR4-F1
#
_entry.id   AF-A0A442GZR4-F1
#
_cell.length_a   1.000
_cell.length_b   1.000
_cell.length_c   1.000
_cell.angle_alpha   90.00
_cell.angle_beta   90.00
_cell.angle_gamma   90.00
#
_symmetry.space_group_name_H-M   'P 1'
#
loop_
_entity.id
_entity.type
_entity.pdbx_description
1 polymer ?
#
loop_
_entity_poly.entity_id
_entity_poly.type
_entity_poly.pdbx_seq_one_letter_code
_entity_poly.pdbx_strand_id
1 'polypeptide(L)'
;MTADDQTGRGTVQNRNTFPDVSGAWAMEIHWTRGETSGCLQAEAFVRQDGSALSMTVRSVGSDSHTMLVQPGRDLLGDPVLYYMYEVEPRATHTDATGPYKGAAILRYYPHGQELSGNYWTSQRSAGHFKLTRNLDAADKAMNDTTDVLLITAIKEEYEAAKQVFSAISLEGEGVREWKDVEAATASPYQRGMFYRDGKPLFSLILAKPPRMGGIHTGQIAAVLADRLKPACLVMCGVCAGNPNELALGDIVISEFAYQYDEGKLGKDGFLGDHRQLPVSTLWHQAAEILRPEVLPSFGQPSSRDARYWLLERLYAGDDPRRHPARSRYFPKSEWKVLAQALEAEGVIERQGTSFKLTDGGRDEVERSIAFDVDPPEQLPIAIMVGPIASGNVVVKDGVTWDSLKAMGVRNVLGLRWRRRRSASRPAAQPFHSGSSSKESWTTPIPERTIASSLLPRAPQLRRSVPFSWAAIWRIRPHRRQSSPDLAAPCGETGYCRFASPWELMFANLASLIGLPLSVGHPAAMGPHAGHS
;
A
#
# COMPACT_ATOMS: atom_id res chain seq x y z
N MET A 1 -27.04 56.84 27.24
CA MET A 1 -25.83 56.74 28.08
C MET A 1 -25.83 55.38 28.73
N THR A 2 -24.63 54.80 28.86
CA THR A 2 -24.26 53.37 29.07
C THR A 2 -24.39 52.52 27.80
N ALA A 3 -23.42 51.73 27.34
CA ALA A 3 -21.97 51.56 27.53
C ALA A 3 -21.71 50.20 26.86
N ASP A 4 -21.09 50.16 25.68
CA ASP A 4 -20.70 48.90 25.04
C ASP A 4 -19.18 48.84 25.01
N ASP A 5 -18.65 47.86 25.73
CA ASP A 5 -17.24 47.61 25.96
C ASP A 5 -16.68 46.76 24.82
N GLN A 6 -15.88 47.37 23.95
CA GLN A 6 -15.09 46.67 22.94
C GLN A 6 -13.83 46.10 23.58
N THR A 7 -13.80 44.79 23.81
CA THR A 7 -12.55 44.05 24.01
C THR A 7 -12.29 43.09 22.85
N GLY A 8 -11.47 43.56 21.91
CA GLY A 8 -10.89 42.73 20.85
C GLY A 8 -9.99 41.67 21.45
N ARG A 9 -10.35 40.39 21.27
CA ARG A 9 -9.44 39.27 21.46
C ARG A 9 -8.65 39.06 20.17
N GLY A 10 -7.50 39.73 20.08
CA GLY A 10 -6.44 39.32 19.17
C GLY A 10 -5.91 37.95 19.58
N THR A 11 -5.92 37.00 18.66
CA THR A 11 -5.28 35.69 18.81
C THR A 11 -3.78 35.90 19.06
N VAL A 12 -3.33 35.56 20.27
CA VAL A 12 -1.90 35.50 20.61
C VAL A 12 -1.29 34.36 19.79
N GLN A 13 -0.60 34.69 18.70
CA GLN A 13 0.25 33.71 18.00
C GLN A 13 1.29 33.17 18.98
N ASN A 14 1.33 31.85 19.12
CA ASN A 14 2.29 31.16 19.95
C ASN A 14 3.70 31.45 19.41
N ARG A 15 4.49 32.27 20.10
CA ARG A 15 5.82 32.73 19.66
C ARG A 15 6.85 31.61 19.48
N ASN A 16 6.53 30.37 19.85
CA ASN A 16 7.45 29.22 19.79
C ASN A 16 7.32 28.31 18.56
N THR A 17 6.35 28.54 17.66
CA THR A 17 6.15 27.69 16.48
C THR A 17 6.63 28.37 15.19
N PHE A 18 7.29 27.60 14.31
CA PHE A 18 7.65 28.06 12.97
C PHE A 18 6.37 28.37 12.16
N PRO A 19 6.30 29.47 11.40
CA PRO A 19 5.11 29.84 10.63
C PRO A 19 4.70 28.76 9.63
N ASP A 20 3.39 28.62 9.38
CA ASP A 20 2.90 27.70 8.34
C ASP A 20 3.24 28.22 6.95
N VAL A 21 4.16 27.52 6.30
CA VAL A 21 4.66 27.84 4.96
C VAL A 21 4.18 26.84 3.90
N SER A 22 3.21 25.99 4.24
CA SER A 22 2.65 24.99 3.32
C SER A 22 2.08 25.60 2.03
N GLY A 23 2.12 24.87 0.92
CA GLY A 23 1.57 25.29 -0.37
C GLY A 23 2.63 25.48 -1.45
N ALA A 24 2.25 26.08 -2.57
CA ALA A 24 3.17 26.35 -3.67
C ALA A 24 3.70 27.78 -3.66
N TRP A 25 4.91 27.89 -4.17
CA TRP A 25 5.74 29.08 -4.16
C TRP A 25 6.35 29.27 -5.55
N ALA A 26 6.24 30.47 -6.10
CA ALA A 26 7.05 30.86 -7.24
C ALA A 26 8.48 31.08 -6.73
N MET A 27 9.45 30.45 -7.36
CA MET A 27 10.84 30.43 -6.91
C MET A 27 11.76 30.98 -7.98
N GLU A 28 12.47 32.05 -7.65
CA GLU A 28 13.59 32.56 -8.43
C GLU A 28 14.89 32.01 -7.89
N ILE A 29 15.68 31.42 -8.79
CA ILE A 29 16.99 30.87 -8.49
C ILE A 29 18.04 31.73 -9.18
N HIS A 30 18.61 32.65 -8.41
CA HIS A 30 19.76 33.45 -8.84
C HIS A 30 21.01 32.62 -8.58
N TRP A 31 21.76 32.27 -9.62
CA TRP A 31 22.89 31.36 -9.53
C TRP A 31 24.16 31.99 -10.07
N THR A 32 25.29 31.57 -9.53
CA THR A 32 26.63 31.90 -10.01
C THR A 32 27.48 30.63 -9.98
N ARG A 33 28.19 30.36 -11.09
CA ARG A 33 29.10 29.23 -11.26
C ARG A 33 30.32 29.71 -12.04
N GLY A 34 31.46 29.83 -11.35
CA GLY A 34 32.64 30.49 -11.93
C GLY A 34 32.34 31.93 -12.32
N GLU A 35 32.63 32.29 -13.57
CA GLU A 35 32.35 33.63 -14.14
C GLU A 35 30.94 33.79 -14.71
N THR A 36 30.14 32.70 -14.73
CA THR A 36 28.77 32.73 -15.27
C THR A 36 27.76 32.91 -14.15
N SER A 37 26.72 33.71 -14.43
CA SER A 37 25.57 33.88 -13.55
C SER A 37 24.28 33.93 -14.34
N GLY A 38 23.16 33.69 -13.66
CA GLY A 38 21.84 33.74 -14.28
C GLY A 38 20.72 33.70 -13.26
N CYS A 39 19.50 33.87 -13.75
CA CYS A 39 18.27 33.70 -12.98
C CYS A 39 17.40 32.65 -13.66
N LEU A 40 16.93 31.68 -12.88
CA LEU A 40 16.06 30.60 -13.33
C LEU A 40 14.74 30.66 -12.56
N GLN A 41 13.63 30.58 -13.28
CA GLN A 41 12.30 30.47 -12.68
C GLN A 41 11.96 29.00 -12.40
N ALA A 42 11.40 28.75 -11.23
CA ALA A 42 11.05 27.45 -10.71
C ALA A 42 9.78 27.53 -9.85
N GLU A 43 9.22 26.37 -9.52
CA GLU A 43 8.10 26.23 -8.59
C GLU A 43 8.53 25.37 -7.41
N ALA A 44 8.28 25.83 -6.20
CA ALA A 44 8.55 25.08 -4.97
C ALA A 44 7.24 24.68 -4.28
N PHE A 45 7.15 23.42 -3.85
CA PHE A 45 6.02 22.85 -3.14
C PHE A 45 6.45 22.51 -1.73
N VAL A 46 5.91 23.22 -0.74
CA VAL A 46 6.21 23.06 0.67
C VAL A 46 5.07 22.31 1.36
N ARG A 47 5.40 21.27 2.13
CA ARG A 47 4.47 20.53 2.97
C ARG A 47 4.96 20.57 4.41
N GLN A 48 4.08 20.97 5.33
CA GLN A 48 4.37 21.02 6.76
C GLN A 48 3.35 20.15 7.51
N ASP A 49 3.84 19.17 8.26
CA ASP A 49 3.04 18.31 9.15
C ASP A 49 3.61 18.41 10.57
N GLY A 50 2.97 19.22 11.41
CA GLY A 50 3.50 19.59 12.72
C GLY A 50 4.86 20.29 12.62
N SER A 51 5.92 19.63 13.08
CA SER A 51 7.31 20.08 12.98
C SER A 51 8.08 19.53 11.77
N ALA A 52 7.52 18.53 11.07
CA ALA A 52 8.12 17.95 9.88
C ALA A 52 7.84 18.85 8.66
N LEU A 53 8.88 19.15 7.88
CA LEU A 53 8.76 19.98 6.70
C LEU A 53 9.49 19.34 5.52
N SER A 54 8.89 19.42 4.34
CA SER A 54 9.54 19.03 3.08
C SER A 54 9.24 20.05 1.99
N MET A 55 10.21 20.26 1.12
CA MET A 55 10.13 21.10 -0.07
C MET A 55 10.58 20.32 -1.31
N THR A 56 9.79 20.40 -2.38
CA THR A 56 10.16 19.87 -3.70
C THR A 56 10.20 21.04 -4.67
N VAL A 57 11.30 21.20 -5.40
CA VAL A 57 11.44 22.29 -6.39
C VAL A 57 11.46 21.72 -7.80
N ARG A 58 10.72 22.34 -8.72
CA ARG A 58 10.62 21.97 -10.13
C ARG A 58 11.02 23.14 -11.01
N SER A 59 11.89 22.88 -11.97
CA SER A 59 12.29 23.84 -13.00
C SER A 59 12.26 23.16 -14.38
N VAL A 60 12.40 23.95 -15.45
CA VAL A 60 12.46 23.41 -16.82
C VAL A 60 13.58 22.36 -16.98
N GLY A 61 14.72 22.58 -16.32
CA GLY A 61 15.91 21.74 -16.46
C GLY A 61 16.15 20.73 -15.34
N SER A 62 15.45 20.79 -14.21
CA SER A 62 15.73 19.89 -13.08
C SER A 62 14.57 19.80 -12.09
N ASP A 63 14.52 18.69 -11.38
CA ASP A 63 13.68 18.51 -10.19
C ASP A 63 14.59 18.36 -8.96
N SER A 64 14.16 18.84 -7.80
CA SER A 64 14.87 18.60 -6.54
C SER A 64 13.93 18.11 -5.46
N HIS A 65 14.47 17.27 -4.58
CA HIS A 65 13.75 16.72 -3.45
C HIS A 65 14.49 16.99 -2.14
N THR A 66 13.72 17.09 -1.06
CA THR A 66 14.26 17.30 0.29
C THR A 66 15.06 16.09 0.75
N MET A 67 16.28 16.34 1.24
CA MET A 67 17.03 15.40 2.07
C MET A 67 16.80 15.67 3.55
N LEU A 68 16.79 16.95 3.94
CA LEU A 68 16.57 17.40 5.31
C LEU A 68 15.99 18.82 5.28
N VAL A 69 14.99 19.10 6.12
CA VAL A 69 14.62 20.47 6.47
C VAL A 69 14.56 20.56 7.99
N GLN A 70 15.22 21.56 8.54
CA GLN A 70 15.15 21.88 9.97
C GLN A 70 14.67 23.32 10.14
N PRO A 71 13.47 23.54 10.69
CA PRO A 71 13.03 24.86 11.10
C PRO A 71 13.79 25.32 12.34
N GLY A 72 14.12 26.60 12.40
CA GLY A 72 14.83 27.22 13.51
C GLY A 72 14.58 28.72 13.56
N ARG A 73 15.40 29.41 14.35
CA ARG A 73 15.44 30.86 14.44
C ARG A 73 16.88 31.33 14.29
N ASP A 74 17.07 32.52 13.72
CA ASP A 74 18.38 33.15 13.69
C ASP A 74 18.70 33.88 15.01
N LEU A 75 19.85 34.58 15.06
CA LEU A 75 20.30 35.32 16.24
C LEU A 75 19.36 36.48 16.64
N LEU A 76 18.54 36.97 15.71
CA LEU A 76 17.55 38.03 15.95
C LEU A 76 16.17 37.45 16.31
N GLY A 77 16.04 36.13 16.30
CA GLY A 77 14.80 35.42 16.56
C GLY A 77 13.91 35.27 15.33
N ASP A 78 14.36 35.63 14.13
CA ASP A 78 13.58 35.51 12.91
C ASP A 78 13.47 34.04 12.46
N PRO A 79 12.32 33.59 11.94
CA PRO A 79 12.17 32.20 11.48
C PRO A 79 13.08 31.88 10.29
N VAL A 80 13.87 30.81 10.42
CA VAL A 80 14.79 30.31 9.38
C VAL A 80 14.58 28.82 9.10
N LEU A 81 14.71 28.41 7.83
CA LEU A 81 14.78 27.01 7.39
C LEU A 81 16.21 26.67 6.98
N TYR A 82 16.77 25.63 7.59
CA TYR A 82 17.98 24.96 7.11
C TYR A 82 17.54 23.83 6.17
N TYR A 83 17.84 23.98 4.89
CA TYR A 83 17.33 23.10 3.83
C TYR A 83 18.48 22.37 3.12
N MET A 84 18.44 21.04 3.11
CA MET A 84 19.34 20.22 2.30
C MET A 84 18.53 19.45 1.25
N TYR A 85 19.04 19.40 0.03
CA TYR A 85 18.31 18.85 -1.11
C TYR A 85 19.23 18.15 -2.11
N GLU A 86 18.64 17.25 -2.88
CA GLU A 86 19.29 16.62 -4.03
C GLU A 86 18.55 17.04 -5.31
N VAL A 87 19.32 17.45 -6.32
CA VAL A 87 18.85 17.87 -7.63
C VAL A 87 19.09 16.74 -8.63
N GLU A 88 18.06 16.42 -9.39
CA GLU A 88 18.07 15.50 -10.51
C GLU A 88 17.90 16.30 -11.82
N PRO A 89 18.97 16.47 -12.61
CA PRO A 89 18.91 17.18 -13.89
C PRO A 89 18.10 16.40 -14.94
N ARG A 90 17.35 17.13 -15.78
CA ARG A 90 16.63 16.57 -16.94
C ARG A 90 17.52 16.62 -18.19
N ALA A 91 17.60 15.50 -18.90
CA ALA A 91 18.59 15.24 -19.96
C ALA A 91 18.60 16.24 -21.15
N THR A 92 17.58 17.07 -21.31
CA THR A 92 17.42 17.98 -22.47
C THR A 92 17.91 19.40 -22.25
N HIS A 93 18.20 19.83 -21.01
CA HIS A 93 18.43 21.26 -20.71
C HIS A 93 19.54 21.54 -19.69
N THR A 94 20.44 20.58 -19.40
CA THR A 94 21.48 20.78 -18.38
C THR A 94 22.84 20.23 -18.78
N ASP A 95 23.89 20.99 -18.50
CA ASP A 95 25.29 20.55 -18.63
C ASP A 95 25.76 19.69 -17.44
N ALA A 96 24.84 19.29 -16.55
CA ALA A 96 25.16 18.51 -15.36
C ALA A 96 25.29 17.02 -15.72
N THR A 97 26.43 16.42 -15.35
CA THR A 97 26.77 15.01 -15.63
C THR A 97 26.07 13.99 -14.73
N GLY A 98 25.21 14.44 -13.80
CA GLY A 98 24.43 13.60 -12.91
C GLY A 98 23.81 14.35 -11.72
N PRO A 99 23.12 13.63 -10.82
CA PRO A 99 22.53 14.20 -9.62
C PRO A 99 23.56 14.87 -8.72
N TYR A 100 23.17 15.96 -8.07
CA TYR A 100 24.05 16.71 -7.18
C TYR A 100 23.30 17.25 -5.96
N LYS A 101 24.03 17.55 -4.89
CA LYS A 101 23.43 17.97 -3.61
C LYS A 101 23.59 19.46 -3.40
N GLY A 102 22.67 20.05 -2.65
CA GLY A 102 22.74 21.44 -2.22
C GLY A 102 22.25 21.65 -0.81
N ALA A 103 22.60 22.82 -0.27
CA ALA A 103 22.13 23.31 1.02
C ALA A 103 21.75 24.78 0.89
N ALA A 104 20.71 25.21 1.60
CA ALA A 104 20.23 26.57 1.64
C ALA A 104 19.83 26.97 3.07
N ILE A 105 19.94 28.26 3.36
CA ILE A 105 19.43 28.87 4.59
C ILE A 105 18.40 29.92 4.18
N LEU A 106 17.12 29.68 4.48
CA LEU A 106 16.01 30.52 4.03
C LEU A 106 15.34 31.22 5.20
N ARG A 107 15.30 32.56 5.16
CA ARG A 107 14.57 33.39 6.12
C ARG A 107 13.12 33.57 5.65
N TYR A 108 12.19 33.54 6.59
CA TYR A 108 10.79 33.84 6.32
C TYR A 108 10.47 35.30 6.64
N TYR A 109 9.92 36.02 5.66
CA TYR A 109 9.49 37.40 5.78
C TYR A 109 7.95 37.47 5.77
N PRO A 110 7.29 37.66 6.93
CA PRO A 110 5.84 37.54 7.05
C PRO A 110 5.05 38.54 6.20
N HIS A 111 5.51 39.79 6.13
CA HIS A 111 4.80 40.86 5.43
C HIS A 111 4.77 40.68 3.90
N GLY A 112 5.74 39.97 3.34
CA GLY A 112 5.80 39.65 1.90
C GLY A 112 5.35 38.25 1.55
N GLN A 113 5.04 37.41 2.56
CA GLN A 113 4.92 35.95 2.40
C GLN A 113 6.07 35.41 1.53
N GLU A 114 7.30 35.75 1.92
CA GLU A 114 8.52 35.44 1.17
C GLU A 114 9.42 34.51 1.98
N LEU A 115 10.00 33.52 1.33
CA LEU A 115 11.14 32.74 1.82
C LEU A 115 12.36 33.08 0.97
N SER A 116 13.42 33.60 1.56
CA SER A 116 14.61 33.96 0.77
C SER A 116 15.92 33.77 1.52
N GLY A 117 16.98 33.49 0.78
CA GLY A 117 18.30 33.29 1.35
C GLY A 117 19.26 32.53 0.44
N ASN A 118 20.46 32.30 0.95
CA ASN A 118 21.58 31.82 0.15
C ASN A 118 21.60 30.29 0.07
N TYR A 119 22.13 29.78 -1.04
CA TYR A 119 22.36 28.35 -1.25
C TYR A 119 23.72 28.06 -1.86
N TRP A 120 24.15 26.81 -1.71
CA TRP A 120 25.39 26.25 -2.25
C TRP A 120 25.18 24.81 -2.72
N THR A 121 25.92 24.37 -3.74
CA THR A 121 25.82 23.01 -4.28
C THR A 121 27.17 22.31 -4.42
N SER A 122 27.15 20.98 -4.48
CA SER A 122 28.32 20.14 -4.75
C SER A 122 28.89 20.33 -6.16
N GLN A 123 28.19 21.03 -7.05
CA GLN A 123 28.66 21.42 -8.38
C GLN A 123 29.39 22.77 -8.40
N ARG A 124 29.73 23.31 -7.22
CA ARG A 124 30.36 24.63 -7.02
C ARG A 124 29.52 25.78 -7.60
N SER A 125 28.19 25.63 -7.59
CA SER A 125 27.30 26.77 -7.78
C SER A 125 26.86 27.31 -6.41
N ALA A 126 26.72 28.62 -6.34
CA ALA A 126 26.17 29.31 -5.19
C ALA A 126 25.26 30.43 -5.66
N GLY A 127 24.41 30.94 -4.78
CA GLY A 127 23.56 32.06 -5.11
C GLY A 127 22.46 32.27 -4.10
N HIS A 128 21.34 32.79 -4.56
CA HIS A 128 20.21 33.20 -3.72
C HIS A 128 18.89 32.65 -4.27
N PHE A 129 18.10 32.08 -3.38
CA PHE A 129 16.72 31.70 -3.63
C PHE A 129 15.79 32.80 -3.16
N LYS A 130 14.80 33.15 -3.98
CA LYS A 130 13.68 34.00 -3.60
C LYS A 130 12.38 33.28 -3.91
N LEU A 131 11.61 32.95 -2.89
CA LEU A 131 10.33 32.27 -3.01
C LEU A 131 9.23 33.23 -2.60
N THR A 132 8.28 33.49 -3.50
CA THR A 132 7.08 34.27 -3.21
C THR A 132 5.87 33.37 -3.27
N ARG A 133 4.97 33.51 -2.29
CA ARG A 133 3.79 32.65 -2.23
C ARG A 133 2.86 32.97 -3.40
N ASN A 134 2.57 31.96 -4.22
CA ASN A 134 1.64 32.09 -5.34
C ASN A 134 0.34 31.37 -4.97
N LEU A 135 -0.64 32.13 -4.48
CA LEU A 135 -1.94 31.58 -4.06
C LEU A 135 -2.69 30.93 -5.23
N ASP A 136 -2.54 31.45 -6.46
CA ASP A 136 -3.26 30.95 -7.65
C ASP A 136 -2.56 29.74 -8.33
N ALA A 137 -1.23 29.66 -8.31
CA ALA A 137 -0.49 28.50 -8.84
C ALA A 137 -0.45 27.33 -7.85
N ALA A 138 -0.56 27.60 -6.54
CA ALA A 138 -0.68 26.56 -5.52
C ALA A 138 -1.94 25.71 -5.72
N ASP A 139 -3.08 26.34 -5.99
CA ASP A 139 -4.29 25.62 -6.28
C ASP A 139 -4.20 24.84 -7.61
N LYS A 140 -3.46 25.35 -8.61
CA LYS A 140 -3.32 24.69 -9.91
C LYS A 140 -2.40 23.47 -9.88
N ALA A 141 -1.25 23.56 -9.20
CA ALA A 141 -0.29 22.46 -9.15
C ALA A 141 -0.53 21.45 -8.00
N MET A 142 -1.20 21.86 -6.92
CA MET A 142 -1.84 20.94 -5.97
C MET A 142 -2.98 20.15 -6.65
N ASN A 143 -3.61 20.73 -7.68
CA ASN A 143 -4.54 20.01 -8.56
C ASN A 143 -3.87 19.14 -9.64
N ASP A 144 -2.55 19.10 -9.78
CA ASP A 144 -1.86 18.25 -10.75
C ASP A 144 -1.04 17.12 -10.11
N THR A 145 -0.94 17.10 -8.78
CA THR A 145 -0.24 16.03 -8.05
C THR A 145 -1.17 15.31 -7.08
N THR A 146 -0.76 14.14 -6.58
CA THR A 146 -1.49 13.45 -5.52
C THR A 146 -0.56 12.74 -4.55
N ASP A 147 -1.05 12.44 -3.35
CA ASP A 147 -0.33 11.65 -2.36
C ASP A 147 -0.57 10.16 -2.60
N VAL A 148 -1.83 9.79 -2.79
CA VAL A 148 -2.26 8.40 -2.93
C VAL A 148 -3.05 8.22 -4.22
N LEU A 149 -2.56 7.34 -5.10
CA LEU A 149 -3.33 6.82 -6.22
C LEU A 149 -3.83 5.42 -5.90
N LEU A 150 -5.11 5.28 -5.59
CA LEU A 150 -5.77 3.99 -5.34
C LEU A 150 -6.46 3.49 -6.61
N ILE A 151 -6.02 2.34 -7.12
CA ILE A 151 -6.59 1.67 -8.29
C ILE A 151 -7.35 0.43 -7.83
N THR A 152 -8.62 0.28 -8.18
CA THR A 152 -9.38 -0.93 -7.87
C THR A 152 -9.51 -1.84 -9.10
N ALA A 153 -9.81 -3.12 -8.93
CA ALA A 153 -9.97 -4.05 -10.06
C ALA A 153 -11.42 -4.08 -10.58
N ILE A 154 -12.40 -4.01 -9.68
CA ILE A 154 -13.84 -4.14 -9.99
C ILE A 154 -14.67 -2.99 -9.39
N LYS A 155 -15.95 -2.95 -9.75
CA LYS A 155 -16.87 -1.89 -9.32
C LYS A 155 -17.11 -1.97 -7.81
N GLU A 156 -17.32 -3.16 -7.29
CA GLU A 156 -17.61 -3.42 -5.88
C GLU A 156 -16.46 -2.92 -4.99
N GLU A 157 -15.21 -3.18 -5.37
CA GLU A 157 -14.02 -2.65 -4.70
C GLU A 157 -13.92 -1.12 -4.80
N TYR A 158 -14.29 -0.55 -5.94
CA TYR A 158 -14.31 0.90 -6.15
C TYR A 158 -15.31 1.57 -5.22
N GLU A 159 -16.55 1.08 -5.18
CA GLU A 159 -17.59 1.63 -4.32
C GLU A 159 -17.25 1.44 -2.84
N ALA A 160 -16.74 0.26 -2.45
CA ALA A 160 -16.31 -0.01 -1.08
C ALA A 160 -15.16 0.92 -0.66
N ALA A 161 -14.15 1.11 -1.52
CA ALA A 161 -13.06 2.04 -1.25
C ALA A 161 -13.60 3.47 -1.12
N LYS A 162 -14.44 3.91 -2.05
CA LYS A 162 -15.07 5.23 -1.99
C LYS A 162 -15.84 5.42 -0.68
N GLN A 163 -16.63 4.44 -0.28
CA GLN A 163 -17.41 4.48 0.96
C GLN A 163 -16.51 4.59 2.18
N VAL A 164 -15.49 3.73 2.32
CA VAL A 164 -14.58 3.72 3.47
C VAL A 164 -13.78 5.02 3.59
N PHE A 165 -13.38 5.61 2.48
CA PHE A 165 -12.66 6.89 2.49
C PHE A 165 -13.57 8.11 2.56
N SER A 166 -14.89 7.98 2.39
CA SER A 166 -15.81 9.13 2.46
C SER A 166 -16.10 9.51 3.92
N ALA A 167 -16.17 10.82 4.18
CA ALA A 167 -16.60 11.30 5.49
C ALA A 167 -18.10 11.03 5.68
N ILE A 168 -18.48 10.47 6.84
CA ILE A 168 -19.89 10.21 7.19
C ILE A 168 -20.62 11.52 7.54
N SER A 169 -19.90 12.53 8.02
CA SER A 169 -20.41 13.86 8.34
C SER A 169 -19.41 14.94 7.93
N LEU A 170 -19.84 16.21 7.87
CA LEU A 170 -18.97 17.34 7.52
C LEU A 170 -17.79 17.52 8.50
N GLU A 171 -17.98 17.11 9.76
CA GLU A 171 -16.96 17.15 10.81
C GLU A 171 -16.22 15.82 10.99
N GLY A 172 -16.66 14.75 10.32
CA GLY A 172 -16.06 13.42 10.41
C GLY A 172 -14.74 13.29 9.65
N GLU A 173 -13.95 12.28 10.01
CA GLU A 173 -12.76 11.90 9.26
C GLU A 173 -13.15 11.35 7.87
N GLY A 174 -12.39 11.72 6.84
CA GLY A 174 -12.58 11.23 5.48
C GLY A 174 -12.59 12.30 4.41
N VAL A 175 -12.91 11.87 3.19
CA VAL A 175 -13.12 12.70 2.01
C VAL A 175 -14.52 13.28 2.06
N ARG A 176 -14.61 14.61 2.20
CA ARG A 176 -15.89 15.34 2.26
C ARG A 176 -16.58 15.47 0.90
N GLU A 177 -15.80 15.57 -0.16
CA GLU A 177 -16.29 15.74 -1.53
C GLU A 177 -15.39 14.97 -2.48
N TRP A 178 -16.02 14.17 -3.34
CA TRP A 178 -15.36 13.52 -4.47
C TRP A 178 -15.63 14.31 -5.73
N LYS A 179 -14.58 14.77 -6.40
CA LYS A 179 -14.66 15.48 -7.68
C LYS A 179 -14.36 14.51 -8.80
N ASP A 180 -15.31 14.36 -9.72
CA ASP A 180 -15.09 13.63 -10.97
C ASP A 180 -14.15 14.43 -11.86
N VAL A 181 -13.01 13.83 -12.21
CA VAL A 181 -12.07 14.42 -13.16
C VAL A 181 -12.15 13.62 -14.45
N GLU A 182 -13.14 13.97 -15.25
CA GLU A 182 -13.24 13.56 -16.65
C GLU A 182 -12.33 14.45 -17.51
N ALA A 183 -11.02 14.35 -17.29
CA ALA A 183 -10.10 14.93 -18.26
C ALA A 183 -10.15 14.07 -19.52
N ALA A 184 -10.28 14.72 -20.70
CA ALA A 184 -10.35 14.23 -22.09
C ALA A 184 -9.37 13.10 -22.51
N THR A 185 -9.28 12.06 -21.69
CA THR A 185 -8.30 10.98 -21.69
C THR A 185 -9.04 9.70 -21.34
N ALA A 186 -8.57 8.55 -21.85
CA ALA A 186 -9.24 7.26 -21.78
C ALA A 186 -9.35 6.62 -20.37
N SER A 187 -9.24 7.41 -19.29
CA SER A 187 -9.13 6.91 -17.91
C SER A 187 -9.73 7.90 -16.89
N PRO A 188 -11.05 7.84 -16.64
CA PRO A 188 -11.70 8.67 -15.62
C PRO A 188 -11.23 8.29 -14.22
N TYR A 189 -11.14 9.28 -13.33
CA TYR A 189 -10.81 9.10 -11.92
C TYR A 189 -11.55 10.11 -11.04
N GLN A 190 -11.71 9.76 -9.77
CA GLN A 190 -12.25 10.65 -8.74
C GLN A 190 -11.12 11.16 -7.85
N ARG A 191 -11.20 12.44 -7.47
CA ARG A 191 -10.26 13.07 -6.54
C ARG A 191 -10.97 13.46 -5.25
N GLY A 192 -10.29 13.25 -4.13
CA GLY A 192 -10.69 13.71 -2.81
C GLY A 192 -9.51 14.24 -2.01
N MET A 193 -9.80 15.05 -0.99
CA MET A 193 -8.87 15.39 0.09
C MET A 193 -9.37 14.69 1.35
N PHE A 194 -8.53 13.84 1.95
CA PHE A 194 -8.85 13.16 3.20
C PHE A 194 -8.58 14.11 4.37
N TYR A 195 -9.55 14.28 5.25
CA TYR A 195 -9.43 15.10 6.45
C TYR A 195 -9.39 14.22 7.72
N ARG A 196 -8.59 14.63 8.70
CA ARG A 196 -8.60 14.09 10.07
C ARG A 196 -8.58 15.25 11.06
N ASP A 197 -9.43 15.20 12.08
CA ASP A 197 -9.60 16.29 13.06
C ASP A 197 -9.80 17.67 12.39
N GLY A 198 -10.57 17.69 11.30
CA GLY A 198 -10.85 18.88 10.50
C GLY A 198 -9.67 19.40 9.65
N LYS A 199 -8.49 18.78 9.71
CA LYS A 199 -7.30 19.18 8.96
C LYS A 199 -7.08 18.28 7.74
N PRO A 200 -6.67 18.85 6.58
CA PRO A 200 -6.33 18.03 5.42
C PRO A 200 -5.08 17.19 5.72
N LEU A 201 -5.15 15.89 5.46
CA LEU A 201 -4.08 14.94 5.73
C LEU A 201 -3.37 14.50 4.44
N PHE A 202 -4.12 14.03 3.44
CA PHE A 202 -3.57 13.64 2.14
C PHE A 202 -4.61 13.71 1.03
N SER A 203 -4.15 13.99 -0.18
CA SER A 203 -4.95 13.89 -1.40
C SER A 203 -5.03 12.45 -1.91
N LEU A 204 -6.22 12.04 -2.33
CA LEU A 204 -6.51 10.68 -2.78
C LEU A 204 -7.15 10.71 -4.17
N ILE A 205 -6.61 9.90 -5.06
CA ILE A 205 -7.17 9.59 -6.37
C ILE A 205 -7.71 8.18 -6.33
N LEU A 206 -8.97 8.01 -6.68
CA LEU A 206 -9.60 6.72 -6.85
C LEU A 206 -9.84 6.48 -8.35
N ALA A 207 -9.28 5.39 -8.87
CA ALA A 207 -9.40 5.04 -10.27
C ALA A 207 -9.78 3.56 -10.44
N LYS A 208 -10.49 3.25 -11.53
CA LYS A 208 -10.82 1.87 -11.89
C LYS A 208 -10.64 1.68 -13.40
N PRO A 209 -9.91 0.66 -13.85
CA PRO A 209 -9.83 0.37 -15.26
C PRO A 209 -11.21 -0.07 -15.80
N PRO A 210 -11.48 0.12 -17.10
CA PRO A 210 -12.73 -0.32 -17.72
C PRO A 210 -12.85 -1.86 -17.77
N ARG A 211 -11.71 -2.56 -17.69
CA ARG A 211 -11.64 -4.02 -17.71
C ARG A 211 -10.56 -4.51 -16.76
N MET A 212 -10.79 -5.69 -16.17
CA MET A 212 -9.81 -6.37 -15.35
C MET A 212 -8.59 -6.83 -16.16
N GLY A 213 -7.43 -6.80 -15.51
CA GLY A 213 -6.20 -7.44 -15.95
C GLY A 213 -5.04 -6.47 -16.17
N GLY A 214 -3.82 -6.99 -16.04
CA GLY A 214 -2.56 -6.25 -16.05
C GLY A 214 -2.32 -5.30 -17.23
N ILE A 215 -2.89 -5.52 -18.43
CA ILE A 215 -2.77 -4.52 -19.51
C ILE A 215 -3.51 -3.25 -19.14
N HIS A 216 -4.81 -3.34 -18.87
CA HIS A 216 -5.65 -2.17 -18.65
C HIS A 216 -5.27 -1.49 -17.34
N THR A 217 -5.00 -2.27 -16.29
CA THR A 217 -4.46 -1.77 -15.02
C THR A 217 -3.09 -1.12 -15.20
N GLY A 218 -2.18 -1.72 -15.96
CA GLY A 218 -0.84 -1.16 -16.20
C GLY A 218 -0.88 0.14 -17.00
N GLN A 219 -1.77 0.23 -18.00
CA GLN A 219 -1.99 1.45 -18.79
C GLN A 219 -2.52 2.59 -17.93
N ILE A 220 -3.59 2.37 -17.15
CA ILE A 220 -4.14 3.42 -16.29
C ILE A 220 -3.15 3.82 -15.19
N ALA A 221 -2.45 2.85 -14.60
CA ALA A 221 -1.43 3.11 -13.60
C ALA A 221 -0.29 3.96 -14.16
N ALA A 222 0.24 3.64 -15.35
CA ALA A 222 1.31 4.39 -15.97
C ALA A 222 0.88 5.83 -16.33
N VAL A 223 -0.29 5.99 -16.96
CA VAL A 223 -0.80 7.31 -17.35
C VAL A 223 -1.06 8.19 -16.14
N LEU A 224 -1.73 7.66 -15.11
CA LEU A 224 -2.03 8.42 -13.91
C LEU A 224 -0.78 8.66 -13.05
N ALA A 225 0.16 7.72 -13.02
CA ALA A 225 1.41 7.93 -12.28
C ALA A 225 2.30 9.00 -12.92
N ASP A 226 2.41 9.02 -14.24
CA ASP A 226 3.16 10.05 -14.96
C ASP A 226 2.54 11.44 -14.78
N ARG A 227 1.21 11.50 -14.94
CA ARG A 227 0.44 12.74 -14.82
C ARG A 227 0.39 13.28 -13.40
N LEU A 228 -0.01 12.44 -12.44
CA LEU A 228 -0.34 12.84 -11.07
C LEU A 228 0.82 12.67 -10.09
N LYS A 229 1.93 12.05 -10.53
CA LYS A 229 3.16 11.85 -9.77
C LYS A 229 2.88 11.43 -8.30
N PRO A 230 2.10 10.35 -8.08
CA PRO A 230 1.69 9.95 -6.75
C PRO A 230 2.89 9.61 -5.88
N ALA A 231 2.87 10.04 -4.61
CA ALA A 231 3.86 9.58 -3.63
C ALA A 231 3.71 8.07 -3.34
N CYS A 232 2.49 7.56 -3.47
CA CYS A 232 2.10 6.19 -3.20
C CYS A 232 1.05 5.73 -4.22
N LEU A 233 1.31 4.63 -4.93
CA LEU A 233 0.29 4.00 -5.78
C LEU A 233 -0.17 2.72 -5.11
N VAL A 234 -1.43 2.65 -4.72
CA VAL A 234 -2.04 1.47 -4.12
C VAL A 234 -2.98 0.84 -5.14
N MET A 235 -3.01 -0.48 -5.19
CA MET A 235 -4.00 -1.21 -5.93
C MET A 235 -4.75 -2.13 -5.02
N CYS A 236 -6.08 -2.01 -4.97
CA CYS A 236 -6.90 -3.03 -4.36
C CYS A 236 -7.52 -4.07 -5.29
N GLY A 237 -7.69 -5.30 -4.81
CA GLY A 237 -8.12 -6.44 -5.61
C GLY A 237 -8.25 -7.76 -4.86
N VAL A 238 -9.11 -8.66 -5.33
CA VAL A 238 -9.20 -10.05 -4.83
C VAL A 238 -8.17 -10.96 -5.51
N CYS A 239 -7.58 -11.87 -4.73
CA CYS A 239 -6.66 -12.89 -5.23
C CYS A 239 -7.05 -14.28 -4.70
N ALA A 240 -6.58 -15.33 -5.38
CA ALA A 240 -6.67 -16.68 -4.84
C ALA A 240 -5.60 -16.84 -3.77
N GLY A 241 -5.99 -17.25 -2.56
CA GLY A 241 -5.05 -17.56 -1.49
C GLY A 241 -4.48 -18.96 -1.62
N ASN A 242 -3.22 -19.14 -1.19
CA ASN A 242 -2.61 -20.45 -1.06
C ASN A 242 -3.38 -21.28 -0.03
N PRO A 243 -4.02 -22.41 -0.42
CA PRO A 243 -4.93 -23.14 0.45
C PRO A 243 -4.25 -23.78 1.66
N ASN A 244 -2.92 -23.90 1.64
CA ASN A 244 -2.16 -24.42 2.78
C ASN A 244 -1.80 -23.35 3.81
N GLU A 245 -1.91 -22.07 3.45
CA GLU A 245 -1.44 -20.94 4.28
C GLU A 245 -2.59 -19.99 4.66
N LEU A 246 -3.64 -19.93 3.85
CA LEU A 246 -4.71 -18.93 3.95
C LEU A 246 -6.09 -19.58 4.03
N ALA A 247 -7.02 -18.84 4.63
CA ALA A 247 -8.45 -19.11 4.58
C ALA A 247 -9.19 -18.02 3.80
N LEU A 248 -10.44 -18.30 3.43
CA LEU A 248 -11.32 -17.29 2.86
C LEU A 248 -11.50 -16.12 3.82
N GLY A 249 -11.41 -14.90 3.28
CA GLY A 249 -11.50 -13.66 4.06
C GLY A 249 -10.16 -13.15 4.60
N ASP A 250 -9.05 -13.91 4.48
CA ASP A 250 -7.74 -13.43 4.92
C ASP A 250 -7.20 -12.31 4.02
N ILE A 251 -6.58 -11.31 4.66
CA ILE A 251 -5.93 -10.17 4.03
C ILE A 251 -4.51 -10.58 3.65
N VAL A 252 -4.14 -10.38 2.38
CA VAL A 252 -2.75 -10.53 1.95
C VAL A 252 -2.19 -9.17 1.58
N ILE A 253 -1.15 -8.74 2.29
CA ILE A 253 -0.36 -7.56 1.95
C ILE A 253 0.92 -8.04 1.27
N SER A 254 1.15 -7.55 0.05
CA SER A 254 2.31 -7.96 -0.75
C SER A 254 3.60 -7.47 -0.11
N GLU A 255 4.56 -8.37 0.15
CA GLU A 255 5.95 -7.98 0.46
C GLU A 255 6.73 -7.67 -0.82
N PHE A 256 6.46 -8.46 -1.87
CA PHE A 256 6.83 -8.19 -3.25
C PHE A 256 5.81 -8.84 -4.17
N ALA A 257 5.74 -8.35 -5.39
CA ALA A 257 4.96 -8.95 -6.46
C ALA A 257 5.85 -9.34 -7.64
N TYR A 258 5.48 -10.39 -8.37
CA TYR A 258 6.21 -10.82 -9.57
C TYR A 258 5.26 -11.44 -10.60
N GLN A 259 5.68 -11.47 -11.86
CA GLN A 259 4.94 -12.18 -12.92
C GLN A 259 5.41 -13.63 -13.01
N TYR A 260 4.56 -14.58 -12.63
CA TYR A 260 4.93 -15.99 -12.61
C TYR A 260 4.92 -16.63 -14.01
N ASP A 261 4.28 -15.97 -14.98
CA ASP A 261 4.23 -16.40 -16.38
C ASP A 261 5.21 -15.63 -17.27
N GLU A 262 6.11 -14.84 -16.69
CA GLU A 262 7.25 -14.23 -17.37
C GLU A 262 8.37 -15.26 -17.53
N GLY A 263 8.76 -15.54 -18.77
CA GLY A 263 9.74 -16.57 -19.09
C GLY A 263 9.58 -17.16 -20.49
N LYS A 264 10.21 -18.31 -20.71
CA LYS A 264 10.23 -19.02 -21.99
C LYS A 264 9.73 -20.45 -21.82
N LEU A 265 8.79 -20.87 -22.67
CA LEU A 265 8.40 -22.28 -22.76
C LEU A 265 9.43 -23.03 -23.63
N GLY A 266 10.23 -23.90 -23.00
CA GLY A 266 11.18 -24.81 -23.63
C GLY A 266 10.61 -26.20 -23.88
N LYS A 267 11.45 -27.13 -24.36
CA LYS A 267 11.07 -28.54 -24.57
C LYS A 267 10.79 -29.26 -23.25
N ASP A 268 11.53 -28.91 -22.20
CA ASP A 268 11.48 -29.56 -20.88
C ASP A 268 10.54 -28.83 -19.90
N GLY A 269 9.79 -27.83 -20.37
CA GLY A 269 8.85 -27.07 -19.55
C GLY A 269 9.08 -25.56 -19.58
N PHE A 270 8.41 -24.86 -18.66
CA PHE A 270 8.50 -23.41 -18.55
C PHE A 270 9.75 -23.00 -17.78
N LEU A 271 10.54 -22.11 -18.36
CA LEU A 271 11.73 -21.51 -17.77
C LEU A 271 11.38 -20.07 -17.35
N GLY A 272 11.14 -19.85 -16.06
CA GLY A 272 10.76 -18.55 -15.53
C GLY A 272 11.90 -17.52 -15.59
N ASP A 273 11.57 -16.28 -15.91
CA ASP A 273 12.43 -15.09 -15.82
C ASP A 273 11.77 -14.06 -14.89
N HIS A 274 11.62 -14.46 -13.62
CA HIS A 274 10.79 -13.72 -12.66
C HIS A 274 11.50 -12.47 -12.15
N ARG A 275 10.91 -11.31 -12.41
CA ARG A 275 11.33 -10.04 -11.81
C ARG A 275 10.49 -9.73 -10.59
N GLN A 276 11.14 -9.68 -9.43
CA GLN A 276 10.49 -9.30 -8.18
C GLN A 276 10.46 -7.78 -8.03
N LEU A 277 9.30 -7.27 -7.64
CA LEU A 277 9.06 -5.87 -7.40
C LEU A 277 8.71 -5.71 -5.90
N PRO A 278 9.70 -5.39 -5.05
CA PRO A 278 9.48 -5.27 -3.62
C PRO A 278 8.71 -4.02 -3.25
N VAL A 279 7.91 -4.10 -2.19
CA VAL A 279 7.37 -2.91 -1.52
C VAL A 279 8.47 -2.23 -0.71
N SER A 280 8.28 -0.95 -0.39
CA SER A 280 9.27 -0.24 0.44
C SER A 280 9.28 -0.81 1.86
N THR A 281 10.45 -0.82 2.50
CA THR A 281 10.62 -1.30 3.89
C THR A 281 9.66 -0.64 4.88
N LEU A 282 9.35 0.66 4.72
CA LEU A 282 8.39 1.35 5.60
C LEU A 282 6.97 0.76 5.49
N TRP A 283 6.52 0.47 4.28
CA TRP A 283 5.22 -0.18 4.05
C TRP A 283 5.20 -1.63 4.53
N HIS A 284 6.32 -2.35 4.38
CA HIS A 284 6.46 -3.70 4.92
C HIS A 284 6.31 -3.71 6.44
N GLN A 285 7.06 -2.85 7.14
CA GLN A 285 6.98 -2.72 8.60
C GLN A 285 5.58 -2.29 9.06
N ALA A 286 4.96 -1.34 8.35
CA ALA A 286 3.59 -0.91 8.63
C ALA A 286 2.58 -2.08 8.48
N ALA A 287 2.79 -2.98 7.51
CA ALA A 287 1.95 -4.15 7.32
C ALA A 287 2.11 -5.18 8.45
N GLU A 288 3.33 -5.41 8.95
CA GLU A 288 3.62 -6.37 10.03
C GLU A 288 3.03 -5.97 11.39
N ILE A 289 2.92 -4.66 11.65
CA ILE A 289 2.33 -4.16 12.90
C ILE A 289 0.82 -4.04 12.85
N LEU A 290 0.20 -4.16 11.68
CA LEU A 290 -1.25 -4.09 11.53
C LEU A 290 -1.90 -5.28 12.25
N ARG A 291 -3.06 -5.04 12.85
CA ARG A 291 -3.79 -6.00 13.66
C ARG A 291 -5.20 -6.16 13.08
N PRO A 292 -5.67 -7.39 12.81
CA PRO A 292 -6.99 -7.58 12.21
C PRO A 292 -8.12 -7.01 13.07
N GLU A 293 -7.94 -6.93 14.40
CA GLU A 293 -8.94 -6.45 15.36
C GLU A 293 -9.37 -4.99 15.13
N VAL A 294 -8.59 -4.19 14.39
CA VAL A 294 -8.94 -2.80 14.09
C VAL A 294 -9.86 -2.67 12.86
N LEU A 295 -10.12 -3.79 12.17
CA LEU A 295 -10.88 -3.80 10.93
C LEU A 295 -12.36 -4.06 11.19
N PRO A 296 -13.27 -3.36 10.50
CA PRO A 296 -14.71 -3.50 10.71
C PRO A 296 -15.22 -4.92 10.36
N SER A 297 -14.51 -5.64 9.49
CA SER A 297 -14.83 -7.00 9.07
C SER A 297 -14.27 -8.09 9.99
N PHE A 298 -13.54 -7.73 11.05
CA PHE A 298 -13.05 -8.69 12.03
C PHE A 298 -14.11 -9.01 13.08
N GLY A 299 -14.29 -10.29 13.38
CA GLY A 299 -15.18 -10.76 14.45
C GLY A 299 -14.60 -11.97 15.16
N GLN A 300 -14.71 -11.99 16.49
CA GLN A 300 -14.37 -13.16 17.29
C GLN A 300 -15.42 -14.26 17.05
N PRO A 301 -15.02 -15.51 16.78
CA PRO A 301 -15.97 -16.56 16.47
C PRO A 301 -16.71 -16.98 17.73
N SER A 302 -18.04 -17.06 17.63
CA SER A 302 -18.87 -17.66 18.67
C SER A 302 -18.75 -19.19 18.67
N SER A 303 -19.25 -19.84 19.72
CA SER A 303 -19.35 -21.32 19.74
C SER A 303 -20.20 -21.87 18.60
N ARG A 304 -21.20 -21.11 18.14
CA ARG A 304 -22.01 -21.45 16.97
C ARG A 304 -21.19 -21.40 15.68
N ASP A 305 -20.36 -20.36 15.52
CA ASP A 305 -19.51 -20.21 14.34
C ASP A 305 -18.44 -21.31 14.28
N ALA A 306 -17.84 -21.64 15.43
CA ALA A 306 -16.88 -22.74 15.53
C ALA A 306 -17.50 -24.10 15.19
N ARG A 307 -18.73 -24.37 15.67
CA ARG A 307 -19.51 -25.56 15.29
C ARG A 307 -19.76 -25.60 13.80
N TYR A 308 -20.36 -24.55 13.25
CA TYR A 308 -20.71 -24.51 11.84
C TYR A 308 -19.47 -24.65 10.94
N TRP A 309 -18.39 -23.94 11.26
CA TRP A 309 -17.13 -24.02 10.53
C TRP A 309 -16.57 -25.45 10.52
N LEU A 310 -16.57 -26.15 11.66
CA LEU A 310 -16.06 -27.53 11.73
C LEU A 310 -16.90 -28.46 10.85
N LEU A 311 -18.23 -28.38 10.96
CA LEU A 311 -19.15 -29.23 10.19
C LEU A 311 -19.06 -28.94 8.69
N GLU A 312 -18.98 -27.67 8.29
CA GLU A 312 -18.89 -27.28 6.88
C GLU A 312 -17.56 -27.70 6.26
N ARG A 313 -16.43 -27.66 6.99
CA ARG A 313 -15.15 -28.23 6.51
C ARG A 313 -15.25 -29.74 6.28
N LEU A 314 -15.87 -30.48 7.20
CA LEU A 314 -16.10 -31.91 7.01
C LEU A 314 -17.07 -32.19 5.84
N TYR A 315 -18.08 -31.35 5.65
CA TYR A 315 -19.03 -31.44 4.53
C TYR A 315 -18.31 -31.23 3.19
N ALA A 316 -17.37 -30.29 3.12
CA ALA A 316 -16.53 -30.03 1.95
C ALA A 316 -15.51 -31.14 1.66
N GLY A 317 -15.34 -32.10 2.58
CA GLY A 317 -14.35 -33.18 2.48
C GLY A 317 -12.95 -32.77 2.92
N ASP A 318 -12.80 -31.63 3.58
CA ASP A 318 -11.52 -31.14 4.11
C ASP A 318 -11.20 -31.80 5.46
N ASP A 319 -9.93 -31.72 5.88
CA ASP A 319 -9.50 -32.04 7.24
C ASP A 319 -9.38 -30.74 8.08
N PRO A 320 -10.40 -30.38 8.89
CA PRO A 320 -10.38 -29.15 9.67
C PRO A 320 -9.21 -29.05 10.67
N ARG A 321 -8.53 -30.17 10.99
CA ARG A 321 -7.34 -30.15 11.87
C ARG A 321 -6.12 -29.52 11.18
N ARG A 322 -6.05 -29.61 9.85
CA ARG A 322 -4.93 -29.11 9.04
C ARG A 322 -5.22 -27.74 8.42
N HIS A 323 -6.43 -27.24 8.58
CA HIS A 323 -6.86 -26.00 7.96
C HIS A 323 -6.20 -24.77 8.63
N PRO A 324 -5.71 -23.76 7.86
CA PRO A 324 -5.04 -22.58 8.41
C PRO A 324 -5.87 -21.77 9.41
N ALA A 325 -7.20 -21.77 9.23
CA ALA A 325 -8.11 -21.10 10.15
C ALA A 325 -8.38 -21.80 11.49
N ARG A 326 -7.91 -23.04 11.71
CA ARG A 326 -8.30 -23.85 12.88
C ARG A 326 -8.05 -23.12 14.20
N SER A 327 -6.86 -22.54 14.38
CA SER A 327 -6.49 -21.88 15.64
C SER A 327 -7.29 -20.60 15.90
N ARG A 328 -7.95 -20.04 14.88
CA ARG A 328 -8.77 -18.83 14.99
C ARG A 328 -10.17 -19.15 15.49
N TYR A 329 -10.74 -20.28 15.08
CA TYR A 329 -12.02 -20.79 15.58
C TYR A 329 -11.90 -21.57 16.89
N PHE A 330 -10.72 -22.12 17.18
CA PHE A 330 -10.49 -22.96 18.35
C PHE A 330 -9.25 -22.52 19.12
N PRO A 331 -9.43 -21.63 20.12
CA PRO A 331 -8.46 -21.43 21.18
C PRO A 331 -8.03 -22.75 21.83
N LYS A 332 -6.93 -22.71 22.61
CA LYS A 332 -6.37 -23.93 23.20
C LYS A 332 -7.45 -24.70 23.98
N SER A 333 -7.50 -26.02 23.76
CA SER A 333 -8.43 -26.98 24.37
C SER A 333 -9.90 -26.95 23.93
N GLU A 334 -10.38 -25.91 23.26
CA GLU A 334 -11.80 -25.82 22.83
C GLU A 334 -12.18 -26.82 21.74
N TRP A 335 -11.24 -27.13 20.83
CA TRP A 335 -11.43 -28.14 19.79
C TRP A 335 -11.88 -29.48 20.37
N LYS A 336 -11.20 -29.94 21.44
CA LYS A 336 -11.48 -31.25 22.05
C LYS A 336 -12.89 -31.28 22.62
N VAL A 337 -13.28 -30.22 23.33
CA VAL A 337 -14.60 -30.10 23.96
C VAL A 337 -15.70 -30.18 22.91
N LEU A 338 -15.59 -29.38 21.83
CA LEU A 338 -16.62 -29.36 20.80
C LEU A 338 -16.67 -30.67 20.00
N ALA A 339 -15.52 -31.24 19.62
CA ALA A 339 -15.50 -32.51 18.88
C ALA A 339 -16.12 -33.66 19.68
N GLN A 340 -15.86 -33.74 20.99
CA GLN A 340 -16.47 -34.74 21.87
C GLN A 340 -17.99 -34.54 22.02
N ALA A 341 -18.45 -33.29 22.10
CA ALA A 341 -19.88 -32.98 22.14
C ALA A 341 -20.58 -33.40 20.84
N LEU A 342 -20.01 -33.06 19.69
CA LEU A 342 -20.55 -33.44 18.38
C LEU A 342 -20.60 -34.96 18.15
N GLU A 343 -19.58 -35.68 18.63
CA GLU A 343 -19.55 -37.14 18.60
C GLU A 343 -20.64 -37.74 19.50
N ALA A 344 -20.81 -37.20 20.72
CA ALA A 344 -21.84 -37.65 21.66
C ALA A 344 -23.28 -37.33 21.17
N GLU A 345 -23.46 -36.21 20.45
CA GLU A 345 -24.72 -35.84 19.81
C GLU A 345 -25.03 -36.67 18.56
N GLY A 346 -24.09 -37.48 18.06
CA GLY A 346 -24.27 -38.27 16.84
C GLY A 346 -24.24 -37.44 15.55
N VAL A 347 -23.67 -36.24 15.60
CA VAL A 347 -23.55 -35.32 14.44
C VAL A 347 -22.32 -35.68 13.60
N ILE A 348 -21.26 -36.15 14.26
CA ILE A 348 -20.06 -36.67 13.62
C ILE A 348 -19.75 -38.08 14.11
N GLU A 349 -19.07 -38.85 13.28
CA GLU A 349 -18.51 -40.16 13.62
C GLU A 349 -16.98 -40.13 13.49
N ARG A 350 -16.29 -40.81 14.41
CA ARG A 350 -14.85 -40.98 14.34
C ARG A 350 -14.47 -42.14 13.42
N GLN A 351 -13.63 -41.85 12.42
CA GLN A 351 -13.01 -42.84 11.55
C GLN A 351 -11.49 -42.82 11.75
N GLY A 352 -10.98 -43.72 12.60
CA GLY A 352 -9.57 -43.72 12.97
C GLY A 352 -9.17 -42.43 13.68
N THR A 353 -8.30 -41.63 13.04
CA THR A 353 -7.90 -40.31 13.56
C THR A 353 -8.72 -39.15 12.98
N SER A 354 -9.55 -39.38 11.97
CA SER A 354 -10.38 -38.38 11.31
C SER A 354 -11.84 -38.42 11.78
N PHE A 355 -12.60 -37.39 11.43
CA PHE A 355 -14.05 -37.34 11.62
C PHE A 355 -14.76 -37.36 10.27
N LYS A 356 -15.99 -37.86 10.25
CA LYS A 356 -16.91 -37.77 9.12
C LYS A 356 -18.28 -37.33 9.64
N LEU A 357 -19.04 -36.62 8.80
CA LEU A 357 -20.44 -36.29 9.12
C LEU A 357 -21.31 -37.54 9.08
N THR A 358 -22.21 -37.66 10.05
CA THR A 358 -23.37 -38.56 9.96
C THR A 358 -24.42 -37.95 9.02
N ASP A 359 -25.48 -38.70 8.70
CA ASP A 359 -26.60 -38.15 7.90
C ASP A 359 -27.25 -36.96 8.61
N GLY A 360 -27.41 -37.01 9.93
CA GLY A 360 -27.93 -35.90 10.73
C GLY A 360 -27.03 -34.66 10.70
N GLY A 361 -25.71 -34.85 10.77
CA GLY A 361 -24.76 -33.73 10.64
C GLY A 361 -24.69 -33.14 9.23
N ARG A 362 -24.86 -33.98 8.20
CA ARG A 362 -25.00 -33.53 6.82
C ARG A 362 -26.25 -32.66 6.65
N ASP A 363 -27.39 -33.13 7.14
CA ASP A 363 -28.66 -32.40 7.10
C ASP A 363 -28.58 -31.06 7.83
N GLU A 364 -27.84 -30.98 8.94
CA GLU A 364 -27.61 -29.72 9.67
C GLU A 364 -26.89 -28.68 8.80
N VAL A 365 -25.81 -29.08 8.11
CA VAL A 365 -25.06 -28.19 7.21
C VAL A 365 -25.89 -27.82 5.98
N GLU A 366 -26.57 -28.78 5.35
CA GLU A 366 -27.42 -28.54 4.18
C GLU A 366 -28.58 -27.59 4.49
N ARG A 367 -29.19 -27.74 5.68
CA ARG A 367 -30.18 -26.79 6.18
C ARG A 367 -29.58 -25.40 6.32
N SER A 368 -28.41 -25.27 6.96
CA SER A 368 -27.76 -23.97 7.09
C SER A 368 -27.48 -23.34 5.72
N ILE A 369 -26.96 -24.08 4.75
CA ILE A 369 -26.70 -23.58 3.39
C ILE A 369 -28.00 -23.13 2.70
N ALA A 370 -29.12 -23.81 2.96
CA ALA A 370 -30.40 -23.49 2.36
C ALA A 370 -31.06 -22.23 2.96
N PHE A 371 -30.87 -21.97 4.25
CA PHE A 371 -31.53 -20.88 4.97
C PHE A 371 -30.63 -19.67 5.24
N ASP A 372 -29.31 -19.86 5.30
CA ASP A 372 -28.31 -18.83 5.56
C ASP A 372 -27.54 -18.53 4.27
N VAL A 373 -28.17 -17.74 3.41
CA VAL A 373 -27.69 -17.43 2.05
C VAL A 373 -26.78 -16.20 1.99
N ASP A 374 -26.76 -15.42 3.07
CA ASP A 374 -25.98 -14.20 3.16
C ASP A 374 -24.60 -14.50 3.75
N PRO A 375 -23.53 -13.86 3.24
CA PRO A 375 -22.20 -14.04 3.79
C PRO A 375 -22.11 -13.42 5.20
N PRO A 376 -21.25 -13.96 6.08
CA PRO A 376 -21.01 -13.34 7.37
C PRO A 376 -20.43 -11.93 7.19
N GLU A 377 -20.97 -10.97 7.95
CA GLU A 377 -20.46 -9.59 7.96
C GLU A 377 -19.07 -9.48 8.58
N GLN A 378 -18.79 -10.36 9.54
CA GLN A 378 -17.52 -10.44 10.26
C GLN A 378 -16.97 -11.85 10.27
N LEU A 379 -15.65 -11.97 10.13
CA LEU A 379 -14.92 -13.22 10.17
C LEU A 379 -13.71 -13.09 11.09
N PRO A 380 -13.21 -14.19 11.65
CA PRO A 380 -11.93 -14.19 12.35
C PRO A 380 -10.79 -14.15 11.32
N ILE A 381 -10.68 -13.04 10.58
CA ILE A 381 -9.73 -12.84 9.49
C ILE A 381 -8.30 -12.71 10.02
N ALA A 382 -7.33 -13.15 9.22
CA ALA A 382 -5.91 -12.90 9.47
C ALA A 382 -5.35 -11.87 8.47
N ILE A 383 -4.33 -11.12 8.91
CA ILE A 383 -3.50 -10.30 8.02
C ILE A 383 -2.18 -11.02 7.82
N MET A 384 -1.84 -11.27 6.55
CA MET A 384 -0.66 -12.03 6.16
C MET A 384 0.18 -11.18 5.22
N VAL A 385 1.48 -11.08 5.51
CA VAL A 385 2.44 -10.36 4.67
C VAL A 385 3.28 -11.39 3.92
N GLY A 386 3.36 -11.27 2.59
CA GLY A 386 4.17 -12.19 1.80
C GLY A 386 4.06 -12.01 0.29
N PRO A 387 4.68 -12.90 -0.50
CA PRO A 387 4.75 -12.77 -1.95
C PRO A 387 3.38 -12.92 -2.62
N ILE A 388 3.12 -12.09 -3.63
CA ILE A 388 1.98 -12.23 -4.52
C ILE A 388 2.47 -12.49 -5.95
N ALA A 389 2.07 -13.62 -6.51
CA ALA A 389 2.30 -13.95 -7.91
C ALA A 389 1.18 -13.37 -8.77
N SER A 390 1.52 -12.83 -9.95
CA SER A 390 0.57 -12.33 -10.94
C SER A 390 0.77 -13.01 -12.28
N GLY A 391 -0.28 -13.27 -13.05
CA GLY A 391 -0.14 -13.82 -14.40
C GLY A 391 -1.38 -13.68 -15.27
N ASN A 392 -1.24 -14.07 -16.53
CA ASN A 392 -2.20 -13.80 -17.61
C ASN A 392 -3.16 -14.96 -17.91
N VAL A 393 -3.07 -16.04 -17.14
CA VAL A 393 -3.87 -17.26 -17.28
C VAL A 393 -4.58 -17.57 -15.95
N VAL A 394 -5.85 -18.02 -16.01
CA VAL A 394 -6.68 -18.37 -14.85
C VAL A 394 -6.43 -19.83 -14.78
N VAL A 395 -5.84 -20.22 -13.66
CA VAL A 395 -5.46 -21.59 -13.46
C VAL A 395 -6.24 -22.08 -12.26
N LYS A 396 -7.14 -23.03 -12.51
CA LYS A 396 -7.94 -23.73 -11.50
C LYS A 396 -7.62 -25.22 -11.65
N ASP A 397 -6.36 -25.56 -11.45
CA ASP A 397 -5.83 -26.91 -11.69
C ASP A 397 -5.35 -27.62 -10.42
N GLY A 398 -5.30 -26.92 -9.28
CA GLY A 398 -4.79 -27.46 -8.02
C GLY A 398 -3.28 -27.67 -7.97
N VAL A 399 -2.55 -27.55 -9.09
CA VAL A 399 -1.11 -27.81 -9.20
C VAL A 399 -0.27 -26.54 -9.40
N THR A 400 -0.93 -25.40 -9.65
CA THR A 400 -0.25 -24.11 -9.83
C THR A 400 0.62 -23.75 -8.63
N TRP A 401 0.14 -24.01 -7.40
CA TRP A 401 0.89 -23.69 -6.19
C TRP A 401 2.20 -24.47 -6.07
N ASP A 402 2.18 -25.75 -6.41
CA ASP A 402 3.40 -26.59 -6.41
C ASP A 402 4.36 -26.15 -7.52
N SER A 403 3.82 -25.72 -8.66
CA SER A 403 4.62 -25.15 -9.74
C SER A 403 5.30 -23.84 -9.32
N LEU A 404 4.59 -22.94 -8.63
CA LEU A 404 5.16 -21.69 -8.09
C LEU A 404 6.28 -21.99 -7.08
N LYS A 405 6.09 -23.00 -6.21
CA LYS A 405 7.12 -23.46 -5.27
C LYS A 405 8.35 -24.00 -6.00
N ALA A 406 8.15 -24.82 -7.02
CA ALA A 406 9.23 -25.39 -7.83
C ALA A 406 10.01 -24.30 -8.61
N MET A 407 9.34 -23.22 -9.01
CA MET A 407 9.96 -22.06 -9.68
C MET A 407 10.75 -21.14 -8.73
N GLY A 408 10.81 -21.45 -7.43
CA GLY A 408 11.75 -20.81 -6.49
C GLY A 408 11.13 -19.84 -5.48
N VAL A 409 9.84 -19.50 -5.61
CA VAL A 409 9.12 -18.70 -4.61
C VAL A 409 8.25 -19.64 -3.77
N ARG A 410 8.82 -20.18 -2.70
CA ARG A 410 8.19 -21.28 -1.93
C ARG A 410 7.00 -20.84 -1.08
N ASN A 411 6.95 -19.56 -0.72
CA ASN A 411 6.00 -19.02 0.27
C ASN A 411 4.97 -18.09 -0.37
N VAL A 412 4.66 -18.25 -1.67
CA VAL A 412 3.63 -17.42 -2.31
C VAL A 412 2.32 -17.58 -1.55
N LEU A 413 1.77 -16.44 -1.13
CA LEU A 413 0.51 -16.37 -0.40
C LEU A 413 -0.65 -16.11 -1.34
N GLY A 414 -0.47 -15.18 -2.29
CA GLY A 414 -1.53 -14.76 -3.20
C GLY A 414 -1.21 -15.05 -4.67
N LEU A 415 -2.22 -15.47 -5.42
CA LEU A 415 -2.17 -15.59 -6.88
C LEU A 415 -3.21 -14.68 -7.53
N ARG A 416 -2.75 -13.76 -8.37
CA ARG A 416 -3.53 -12.70 -8.99
C ARG A 416 -3.54 -12.79 -10.52
N TRP A 417 -4.63 -12.30 -11.13
CA TRP A 417 -5.01 -12.60 -12.52
C TRP A 417 -5.00 -11.41 -13.50
N ARG A 418 -4.78 -11.75 -14.78
CA ARG A 418 -5.12 -10.98 -16.00
C ARG A 418 -5.89 -11.85 -16.99
N ARG A 419 -7.07 -11.42 -17.45
CA ARG A 419 -7.84 -12.13 -18.48
C ARG A 419 -7.19 -12.03 -19.86
N ARG A 420 -6.83 -13.16 -20.47
CA ARG A 420 -6.81 -13.32 -21.94
C ARG A 420 -8.07 -14.07 -22.36
N ARG A 421 -8.71 -13.63 -23.45
CA ARG A 421 -9.63 -14.51 -24.20
C ARG A 421 -8.77 -15.64 -24.75
N SER A 422 -9.08 -16.87 -24.37
CA SER A 422 -8.58 -18.05 -25.05
C SER A 422 -9.07 -17.99 -26.50
N ALA A 423 -8.18 -17.70 -27.44
CA ALA A 423 -8.35 -18.28 -28.77
C ALA A 423 -8.31 -19.80 -28.54
N SER A 424 -9.33 -20.48 -29.04
CA SER A 424 -9.40 -21.94 -29.07
C SER A 424 -8.06 -22.50 -29.52
N ARG A 425 -7.43 -23.35 -28.70
CA ARG A 425 -6.39 -24.26 -29.19
C ARG A 425 -7.06 -25.13 -30.25
N PRO A 426 -6.60 -25.15 -31.51
CA PRO A 426 -6.95 -26.25 -32.39
C PRO A 426 -6.34 -27.50 -31.76
N ALA A 427 -7.15 -28.54 -31.57
CA ALA A 427 -6.66 -29.85 -31.23
C ALA A 427 -5.64 -30.27 -32.30
N ALA A 428 -4.44 -30.66 -31.88
CA ALA A 428 -3.47 -31.29 -32.75
C ALA A 428 -4.07 -32.63 -33.22
N GLN A 429 -4.44 -32.72 -34.50
CA GLN A 429 -4.67 -33.99 -35.16
C GLN A 429 -3.33 -34.54 -35.70
N PRO A 430 -3.15 -35.87 -35.76
CA PRO A 430 -1.92 -36.48 -36.23
C PRO A 430 -1.71 -36.21 -37.72
N PHE A 431 -0.44 -36.07 -38.08
CA PHE A 431 0.05 -36.00 -39.46
C PHE A 431 -0.53 -37.13 -40.33
N HIS A 432 -1.25 -36.75 -41.38
CA HIS A 432 -1.37 -37.56 -42.59
C HIS A 432 -0.93 -36.73 -43.80
N SER A 433 -0.03 -37.34 -44.57
CA SER A 433 0.52 -36.92 -45.84
C SER A 433 -0.57 -36.61 -46.87
N GLY A 434 -0.46 -35.47 -47.57
CA GLY A 434 -1.32 -35.16 -48.71
C GLY A 434 -1.06 -33.78 -49.28
N SER A 435 -0.94 -33.71 -50.60
CA SER A 435 -0.43 -32.63 -51.44
C SER A 435 -1.38 -31.44 -51.67
N SER A 436 -0.75 -30.31 -52.08
CA SER A 436 -1.17 -29.33 -53.11
C SER A 436 -2.31 -28.32 -52.90
N SER A 437 -2.03 -27.09 -53.38
CA SER A 437 -2.90 -25.99 -53.88
C SER A 437 -3.80 -25.26 -52.86
N LYS A 438 -3.57 -23.95 -52.59
CA LYS A 438 -3.90 -22.70 -53.33
C LYS A 438 -5.32 -22.17 -53.03
N GLU A 439 -5.36 -20.85 -52.73
CA GLU A 439 -6.49 -19.90 -52.88
C GLU A 439 -7.68 -20.11 -51.91
N SER A 440 -8.48 -19.12 -51.51
CA SER A 440 -8.51 -17.65 -51.51
C SER A 440 -9.77 -17.26 -50.72
N TRP A 441 -9.79 -16.06 -50.15
CA TRP A 441 -10.89 -15.50 -49.36
C TRP A 441 -12.16 -15.21 -50.17
N THR A 442 -13.35 -15.51 -49.60
CA THR A 442 -14.61 -14.75 -49.77
C THR A 442 -15.70 -15.22 -48.77
N THR A 443 -16.17 -14.30 -47.93
CA THR A 443 -17.47 -14.30 -47.19
C THR A 443 -18.65 -14.02 -48.15
N PRO A 444 -19.97 -14.03 -47.79
CA PRO A 444 -20.62 -14.02 -46.45
C PRO A 444 -21.90 -14.90 -46.25
N ILE A 445 -22.30 -14.98 -44.97
CA ILE A 445 -23.60 -15.26 -44.28
C ILE A 445 -24.88 -15.40 -45.14
N PRO A 446 -25.85 -16.25 -44.73
CA PRO A 446 -27.05 -15.68 -44.09
C PRO A 446 -27.64 -16.48 -42.90
N GLU A 447 -28.33 -15.75 -42.03
CA GLU A 447 -29.16 -16.20 -40.93
C GLU A 447 -30.35 -17.07 -41.40
N ARG A 448 -30.70 -18.10 -40.62
CA ARG A 448 -32.08 -18.60 -40.51
C ARG A 448 -32.33 -19.31 -39.18
N THR A 449 -33.40 -18.84 -38.55
CA THR A 449 -34.13 -19.32 -37.36
C THR A 449 -34.69 -20.75 -37.54
N ILE A 450 -34.81 -21.53 -36.45
CA ILE A 450 -36.04 -22.25 -36.00
C ILE A 450 -35.78 -23.13 -34.75
N ALA A 451 -36.59 -22.87 -33.73
CA ALA A 451 -37.23 -23.68 -32.68
C ALA A 451 -36.66 -25.00 -32.10
N SER A 452 -36.57 -24.98 -30.76
CA SER A 452 -37.04 -25.94 -29.74
C SER A 452 -36.76 -27.45 -29.82
N SER A 453 -36.09 -27.98 -28.79
CA SER A 453 -36.52 -29.21 -28.09
C SER A 453 -35.96 -29.25 -26.66
N LEU A 454 -36.67 -29.99 -25.81
CA LEU A 454 -36.73 -29.93 -24.35
C LEU A 454 -35.68 -30.83 -23.62
N LEU A 455 -35.54 -30.55 -22.30
CA LEU A 455 -35.13 -31.43 -21.17
C LEU A 455 -33.65 -31.42 -20.68
N PRO A 456 -33.38 -31.70 -19.38
CA PRO A 456 -32.98 -30.67 -18.42
C PRO A 456 -31.56 -30.85 -17.86
N ARG A 457 -30.87 -29.77 -17.46
CA ARG A 457 -29.67 -29.88 -16.60
C ARG A 457 -29.53 -28.72 -15.62
N ALA A 458 -29.53 -29.11 -14.34
CA ALA A 458 -28.90 -28.58 -13.13
C ALA A 458 -28.56 -27.07 -13.02
N PRO A 459 -28.91 -26.41 -11.91
CA PRO A 459 -28.59 -25.00 -11.70
C PRO A 459 -27.09 -24.82 -11.43
N GLN A 460 -26.38 -24.22 -12.39
CA GLN A 460 -25.16 -23.47 -12.10
C GLN A 460 -25.54 -22.12 -11.52
N LEU A 461 -25.26 -21.89 -10.24
CA LEU A 461 -25.22 -20.55 -9.65
C LEU A 461 -24.28 -20.59 -8.43
N ARG A 462 -23.06 -20.10 -8.61
CA ARG A 462 -22.32 -19.42 -7.54
C ARG A 462 -21.68 -18.18 -8.15
N ARG A 463 -22.32 -17.03 -7.89
CA ARG A 463 -21.69 -15.72 -7.98
C ARG A 463 -20.86 -15.55 -6.72
N SER A 464 -19.54 -15.53 -6.86
CA SER A 464 -18.63 -15.07 -5.81
C SER A 464 -18.66 -13.55 -5.79
N VAL A 465 -19.10 -12.96 -4.68
CA VAL A 465 -19.01 -11.52 -4.42
C VAL A 465 -17.67 -11.23 -3.74
N PRO A 466 -16.88 -10.21 -4.14
CA PRO A 466 -15.52 -10.06 -3.66
C PRO A 466 -15.39 -8.94 -2.59
N PHE A 467 -14.63 -9.22 -1.52
CA PHE A 467 -14.17 -8.25 -0.51
C PHE A 467 -12.76 -7.71 -0.87
N SER A 468 -12.50 -6.44 -0.59
CA SER A 468 -11.40 -5.59 -1.15
C SER A 468 -10.06 -5.65 -0.36
N TRP A 469 -8.90 -5.59 -1.04
CA TRP A 469 -7.52 -5.64 -0.45
C TRP A 469 -6.50 -4.75 -1.13
N ALA A 470 -5.61 -3.99 -0.48
CA ALA A 470 -4.64 -3.05 -1.09
C ALA A 470 -3.18 -3.59 -1.31
N ALA A 471 -2.50 -3.14 -2.38
CA ALA A 471 -1.10 -3.44 -2.74
C ALA A 471 -0.36 -2.18 -3.24
N ILE A 472 0.76 -1.81 -2.61
CA ILE A 472 1.37 -0.47 -2.73
C ILE A 472 2.66 -0.48 -3.56
N TRP A 473 2.84 0.51 -4.43
CA TRP A 473 3.91 0.69 -5.39
C TRP A 473 4.54 2.07 -5.23
N ARG A 474 5.88 2.11 -5.30
CA ARG A 474 6.68 3.32 -5.44
C ARG A 474 7.53 3.19 -6.70
N ILE A 475 7.50 4.21 -7.56
CA ILE A 475 8.31 4.25 -8.78
C ILE A 475 9.70 4.77 -8.40
N ARG A 476 10.77 4.02 -8.71
CA ARG A 476 12.16 4.51 -8.72
C ARG A 476 12.77 4.31 -10.11
N PRO A 477 13.51 5.30 -10.65
CA PRO A 477 14.26 5.14 -11.90
C PRO A 477 15.54 4.32 -11.70
N HIS A 478 15.90 3.55 -12.73
CA HIS A 478 17.06 2.66 -12.78
C HIS A 478 18.39 3.40 -12.54
N ARG A 479 19.22 2.87 -11.62
CA ARG A 479 20.65 3.19 -11.54
C ARG A 479 21.46 1.90 -11.67
N ARG A 480 22.34 1.84 -12.67
CA ARG A 480 23.41 0.83 -12.78
C ARG A 480 24.44 1.10 -11.68
N GLN A 481 24.81 0.08 -10.92
CA GLN A 481 26.03 0.10 -10.11
C GLN A 481 26.86 -1.15 -10.40
N SER A 482 28.08 -0.88 -10.83
CA SER A 482 29.23 -1.78 -10.90
C SER A 482 29.84 -1.94 -9.51
N SER A 483 30.15 -3.18 -9.14
CA SER A 483 30.96 -3.56 -7.98
C SER A 483 32.40 -3.02 -8.09
N PRO A 484 33.17 -3.00 -6.99
CA PRO A 484 34.03 -4.15 -6.72
C PRO A 484 34.11 -4.58 -5.24
N ASP A 485 34.74 -5.75 -5.11
CA ASP A 485 34.92 -6.65 -3.98
C ASP A 485 35.61 -6.08 -2.72
N LEU A 486 35.28 -6.67 -1.57
CA LEU A 486 36.22 -7.08 -0.52
C LEU A 486 35.54 -8.05 0.47
N ALA A 487 35.95 -9.32 0.42
CA ALA A 487 35.85 -10.32 1.49
C ALA A 487 36.89 -9.98 2.60
N ALA A 488 36.82 -10.34 3.88
CA ALA A 488 36.45 -11.57 4.59
C ALA A 488 36.46 -11.27 6.15
N PRO A 489 36.59 -12.22 7.11
CA PRO A 489 35.60 -13.19 7.60
C PRO A 489 35.47 -13.29 9.16
N CYS A 490 34.47 -14.10 9.59
CA CYS A 490 34.38 -14.99 10.77
C CYS A 490 34.50 -14.50 12.23
N GLY A 491 33.58 -15.00 13.06
CA GLY A 491 33.73 -15.11 14.53
C GLY A 491 32.47 -15.60 15.25
N GLU A 492 32.39 -16.91 15.51
CA GLU A 492 31.36 -17.58 16.32
C GLU A 492 31.55 -17.32 17.84
N THR A 493 30.44 -17.27 18.59
CA THR A 493 30.10 -18.12 19.77
C THR A 493 29.07 -17.40 20.67
N GLY A 494 28.05 -18.14 21.10
CA GLY A 494 26.90 -17.61 21.83
C GLY A 494 26.96 -17.79 23.36
N TYR A 495 26.01 -17.16 24.06
CA TYR A 495 25.11 -17.80 25.03
C TYR A 495 24.06 -16.78 25.51
N CYS A 496 22.81 -17.24 25.59
CA CYS A 496 21.66 -16.48 26.06
C CYS A 496 21.69 -16.25 27.59
N ARG A 497 21.31 -15.06 28.04
CA ARG A 497 20.54 -14.86 29.28
C ARG A 497 19.49 -13.77 29.09
N PHE A 498 18.29 -14.07 29.57
CA PHE A 498 17.12 -13.20 29.60
C PHE A 498 17.35 -12.00 30.54
N ALA A 499 17.06 -10.80 30.05
CA ALA A 499 16.80 -9.61 30.86
C ALA A 499 15.50 -8.95 30.36
N SER A 500 14.70 -8.42 31.28
CA SER A 500 13.32 -7.97 31.05
C SER A 500 13.24 -6.59 30.37
N PRO A 501 12.09 -6.22 29.76
CA PRO A 501 11.99 -5.12 28.78
C PRO A 501 12.06 -3.68 29.32
N TRP A 502 12.46 -3.45 30.58
CA TRP A 502 12.38 -2.11 31.20
C TRP A 502 13.74 -1.46 31.51
N GLU A 503 14.87 -2.18 31.36
CA GLU A 503 16.20 -1.64 31.68
C GLU A 503 17.01 -1.11 30.46
N LEU A 504 16.51 -1.28 29.23
CA LEU A 504 17.16 -0.77 28.01
C LEU A 504 16.68 0.61 27.56
N MET A 505 15.74 1.23 28.28
CA MET A 505 15.12 2.49 27.89
C MET A 505 15.75 3.74 28.56
N PHE A 506 16.72 3.58 29.48
CA PHE A 506 17.35 4.72 30.19
C PHE A 506 18.86 4.89 29.98
N ALA A 507 19.54 4.02 29.22
CA ALA A 507 21.00 4.07 29.07
C ALA A 507 21.54 4.85 27.85
N ASN A 508 20.69 5.41 26.99
CA ASN A 508 21.13 6.10 25.75
C ASN A 508 20.80 7.61 25.67
N LEU A 509 20.47 8.26 26.79
CA LEU A 509 20.21 9.71 26.82
C LEU A 509 21.30 10.57 27.49
N ALA A 510 22.40 9.97 27.97
CA ALA A 510 23.45 10.70 28.70
C ALA A 510 24.80 10.83 27.96
N SER A 511 24.92 10.32 26.72
CA SER A 511 26.15 10.43 25.91
C SER A 511 26.16 11.63 24.94
N LEU A 512 25.15 12.50 24.96
CA LEU A 512 24.94 13.54 23.93
C LEU A 512 25.01 14.98 24.45
N ILE A 513 25.30 15.21 25.73
CA ILE A 513 25.47 16.56 26.29
C ILE A 513 26.72 16.55 27.18
N GLY A 514 27.87 16.77 26.57
CA GLY A 514 29.14 16.89 27.29
C GLY A 514 29.18 18.18 28.11
N LEU A 515 29.00 18.07 29.43
CA LEU A 515 29.44 19.05 30.43
C LEU A 515 29.92 18.30 31.69
N PRO A 516 30.98 18.78 32.37
CA PRO A 516 31.63 18.04 33.43
C PRO A 516 30.90 18.23 34.77
N LEU A 517 30.66 17.15 35.50
CA LEU A 517 30.20 17.22 36.89
C LEU A 517 31.31 16.80 37.86
N SER A 518 31.68 17.76 38.69
CA SER A 518 32.53 17.65 39.86
C SER A 518 31.98 16.62 40.85
N VAL A 519 32.88 15.81 41.39
CA VAL A 519 32.64 14.78 42.39
C VAL A 519 32.30 15.41 43.75
N GLY A 520 31.22 14.94 44.38
CA GLY A 520 30.90 15.20 45.78
C GLY A 520 30.29 13.95 46.41
N HIS A 521 30.99 13.38 47.40
CA HIS A 521 30.60 12.17 48.15
C HIS A 521 29.32 12.36 49.00
N PRO A 522 28.60 11.27 49.33
CA PRO A 522 27.35 11.33 50.07
C PRO A 522 27.57 11.25 51.59
N ALA A 523 26.72 11.97 52.34
CA ALA A 523 26.52 11.78 53.77
C ALA A 523 25.12 11.18 54.04
N ALA A 524 25.08 10.37 55.09
CA ALA A 524 24.10 9.38 55.48
C ALA A 524 22.79 9.91 56.11
N MET A 525 21.79 9.00 56.14
CA MET A 525 20.66 8.80 57.10
C MET A 525 19.81 10.02 57.52
N GLY A 526 18.47 9.97 57.66
CA GLY A 526 17.53 8.90 57.98
C GLY A 526 16.08 9.47 58.01
N PRO A 527 15.10 8.78 58.65
CA PRO A 527 13.70 8.71 58.20
C PRO A 527 12.68 9.50 59.05
N HIS A 528 11.49 9.80 58.49
CA HIS A 528 10.21 10.00 59.20
C HIS A 528 9.05 9.91 58.17
N ALA A 529 8.08 9.00 58.32
CA ALA A 529 6.74 9.18 58.92
C ALA A 529 5.93 10.34 58.26
N GLY A 530 4.69 10.24 57.80
CA GLY A 530 3.54 9.37 58.02
C GLY A 530 2.29 10.27 57.86
N HIS A 531 1.17 9.73 57.32
CA HIS A 531 -0.16 10.37 57.13
C HIS A 531 -0.18 11.55 56.12
N SER A 532 -1.09 11.63 55.14
CA SER A 532 -2.54 11.36 55.11
C SER A 532 -2.99 11.02 53.69
#